data_AF-A0AAU6EU75-F1
#
_entry.id   AF-A0AAU6EU75-F1
#
_cell.length_a   1.000
_cell.length_b   1.000
_cell.length_c   1.000
_cell.angle_alpha   90.00
_cell.angle_beta   90.00
_cell.angle_gamma   90.00
#
_symmetry.space_group_name_H-M   'P 1'
#
loop_
_entity.id
_entity.type
_entity.pdbx_description
1 polymer ?
#
loop_
_entity_poly.entity_id
_entity_poly.type
_entity_poly.pdbx_seq_one_letter_code
_entity_poly.pdbx_strand_id
1 'polypeptide(L)'
;MAVATLTTEPLLKKPLPAGKPREWYVNHNRRLKAMRLAIALLDSGVYQPEQAPNIKIRSTAARIGIHPPSDTTCRMVRFLIRYGR
;
A
#
# COMPACT_ATOMS: atom_id res chain seq x y z
N MET A 1 -28.86 4.05 7.23
CA MET A 1 -27.54 4.69 7.03
C MET A 1 -27.00 4.24 5.68
N ALA A 2 -26.98 5.12 4.68
CA ALA A 2 -26.41 4.79 3.37
C ALA A 2 -24.88 4.78 3.48
N VAL A 3 -24.26 3.60 3.40
CA VAL A 3 -22.80 3.49 3.30
C VAL A 3 -22.44 3.86 1.86
N ALA A 4 -21.82 5.03 1.66
CA ALA A 4 -21.29 5.41 0.36
C ALA A 4 -20.16 4.43 -0.01
N THR A 5 -20.41 3.54 -0.96
CA THR A 5 -19.37 2.72 -1.58
C THR A 5 -18.55 3.63 -2.50
N LEU A 6 -17.36 4.05 -2.05
CA LEU A 6 -16.40 4.71 -2.92
C LEU A 6 -15.88 3.69 -3.93
N THR A 7 -16.38 3.75 -5.16
CA THR A 7 -15.82 2.99 -6.28
C THR A 7 -14.50 3.62 -6.66
N THR A 8 -13.40 3.02 -6.21
CA THR A 8 -12.05 3.46 -6.59
C THR A 8 -11.73 2.89 -7.97
N GLU A 9 -11.99 3.67 -9.03
CA GLU A 9 -11.56 3.28 -10.37
C GLU A 9 -10.02 3.18 -10.45
N PRO A 10 -9.48 2.20 -11.19
CA PRO A 10 -8.04 2.05 -11.32
C PRO A 10 -7.43 3.23 -12.07
N LEU A 11 -6.56 3.99 -11.39
CA LEU A 11 -5.83 5.11 -11.99
C LEU A 11 -4.95 4.64 -13.15
N LEU A 12 -5.01 5.36 -14.27
CA LEU A 12 -4.11 5.17 -15.41
C LEU A 12 -2.66 5.42 -14.98
N LYS A 13 -1.81 4.40 -15.14
CA LYS A 13 -0.39 4.51 -14.83
C LYS A 13 0.33 5.34 -15.90
N LYS A 14 0.82 6.52 -15.52
CA LYS A 14 1.79 7.25 -16.33
C LYS A 14 3.16 6.57 -16.25
N PRO A 15 3.91 6.46 -17.36
CA PRO A 15 5.29 5.97 -17.32
C PRO A 15 6.17 6.84 -16.42
N LEU A 16 7.11 6.19 -15.73
CA LEU A 16 8.10 6.89 -14.89
C LEU A 16 9.11 7.65 -15.77
N PRO A 17 9.63 8.81 -15.32
CA PRO A 17 10.58 9.59 -16.10
C PRO A 17 11.86 8.80 -16.33
N ALA A 18 12.48 8.91 -17.50
CA ALA A 18 13.77 8.29 -17.80
C ALA A 18 14.96 9.03 -17.12
N GLY A 19 16.12 8.40 -17.06
CA GLY A 19 17.38 9.02 -16.63
C GLY A 19 17.56 9.21 -15.11
N LYS A 20 16.73 8.57 -14.28
CA LYS A 20 16.92 8.59 -12.81
C LYS A 20 17.82 7.43 -12.36
N PRO A 21 18.49 7.56 -11.20
CA PRO A 21 19.20 6.43 -10.59
C PRO A 21 18.24 5.27 -10.30
N ARG A 22 18.72 4.03 -10.39
CA ARG A 22 17.92 2.81 -10.11
C ARG A 22 17.17 2.90 -8.78
N GLU A 23 17.83 3.39 -7.74
CA GLU A 23 17.27 3.49 -6.40
C GLU A 23 16.01 4.37 -6.35
N TRP A 24 15.96 5.44 -7.16
CA TRP A 24 14.80 6.32 -7.25
C TRP A 24 13.56 5.54 -7.68
N TYR A 25 13.67 4.72 -8.72
CA TYR A 25 12.57 3.88 -9.20
C TYR A 25 12.15 2.82 -8.18
N VAL A 26 13.12 2.19 -7.51
CA VAL A 26 12.85 1.19 -6.47
C VAL A 26 12.07 1.82 -5.32
N ASN A 27 12.51 2.99 -4.83
CA ASN A 27 11.86 3.70 -3.74
C ASN A 27 10.46 4.21 -4.15
N HIS A 28 10.31 4.73 -5.37
CA HIS A 28 9.01 5.14 -5.89
C HIS A 28 8.04 3.95 -5.99
N ASN A 29 8.46 2.84 -6.57
CA ASN A 29 7.62 1.64 -6.69
C ASN A 29 7.30 0.99 -5.32
N ARG A 30 8.22 1.06 -4.36
CA ARG A 30 7.96 0.65 -2.97
C ARG A 30 6.88 1.52 -2.31
N ARG A 31 6.91 2.84 -2.53
CA ARG A 31 5.85 3.76 -2.05
C ARG A 31 4.50 3.45 -2.67
N LEU A 32 4.44 3.27 -4.00
CA LEU A 32 3.20 2.88 -4.68
C LEU A 32 2.67 1.52 -4.19
N LYS A 33 3.55 0.55 -3.95
CA LYS A 33 3.17 -0.75 -3.37
C LYS A 33 2.63 -0.57 -1.95
N ALA A 34 3.27 0.24 -1.12
CA ALA A 34 2.84 0.51 0.25
C ALA A 34 1.47 1.19 0.29
N MET A 35 1.22 2.18 -0.57
CA MET A 35 -0.09 2.86 -0.65
C MET A 35 -1.22 1.89 -1.02
N ARG A 36 -1.02 1.04 -2.04
CA ARG A 36 -2.02 0.03 -2.42
C ARG A 36 -2.36 -0.92 -1.27
N LEU A 37 -1.34 -1.37 -0.54
CA LEU A 37 -1.54 -2.24 0.63
C LEU A 37 -2.22 -1.50 1.79
N ALA A 38 -1.87 -0.23 2.03
CA ALA A 38 -2.50 0.57 3.07
C ALA A 38 -4.00 0.75 2.80
N ILE A 39 -4.38 1.10 1.57
CA ILE A 39 -5.79 1.19 1.14
C ILE A 39 -6.51 -0.14 1.40
N ALA A 40 -5.98 -1.25 0.87
CA ALA A 40 -6.60 -2.57 1.03
C ALA A 40 -6.72 -3.01 2.50
N LEU A 41 -5.79 -2.59 3.37
CA LEU A 41 -5.85 -2.86 4.80
C LEU A 41 -6.94 -2.01 5.47
N LEU A 42 -7.00 -0.71 5.16
CA LEU A 42 -8.03 0.21 5.67
C LEU A 42 -9.42 -0.26 5.26
N ASP A 43 -9.61 -0.63 3.98
CA ASP A 43 -10.88 -1.16 3.45
C ASP A 43 -11.28 -2.49 4.13
N SER A 44 -10.30 -3.25 4.63
CA SER A 44 -10.54 -4.49 5.39
C SER A 44 -10.72 -4.29 6.90
N GLY A 45 -10.78 -3.04 7.37
CA GLY A 45 -11.02 -2.71 8.78
C GLY A 45 -9.76 -2.65 9.65
N VAL A 46 -8.59 -2.39 9.06
CA VAL A 46 -7.35 -2.11 9.81
C VAL A 46 -7.23 -0.61 10.00
N TYR A 47 -7.40 -0.13 11.24
CA TYR A 47 -7.40 1.29 11.57
C TYR A 47 -6.12 1.74 12.28
N GLN A 48 -5.36 0.82 12.85
CA GLN A 48 -4.17 1.11 13.64
C GLN A 48 -2.96 0.30 13.15
N PRO A 49 -1.74 0.86 13.20
CA PRO A 49 -0.54 0.17 12.71
C PRO A 49 -0.22 -1.11 13.49
N GLU A 50 -0.62 -1.20 14.76
CA GLU A 50 -0.49 -2.39 15.62
C GLU A 50 -1.31 -3.57 15.08
N GLN A 51 -2.42 -3.29 14.40
CA GLN A 51 -3.27 -4.29 13.74
C GLN A 51 -2.69 -4.78 12.41
N ALA A 52 -1.55 -4.24 11.95
CA ALA A 52 -0.89 -4.56 10.68
C ALA A 52 0.51 -5.19 10.88
N PRO A 53 0.64 -6.36 11.52
CA PRO A 53 1.91 -7.08 11.60
C PRO A 53 2.37 -7.53 10.20
N ASN A 54 3.67 -7.80 10.03
CA ASN A 54 4.25 -8.19 8.73
C ASN A 54 3.48 -9.35 8.07
N ILE A 55 3.07 -10.34 8.86
CA ILE A 55 2.30 -11.50 8.37
C ILE A 55 0.96 -11.09 7.75
N LYS A 56 0.23 -10.15 8.37
CA LYS A 56 -1.07 -9.67 7.86
C LYS A 56 -0.90 -8.82 6.60
N ILE A 57 0.14 -8.00 6.55
CA ILE A 57 0.47 -7.20 5.35
C ILE A 57 0.81 -8.14 4.18
N ARG A 58 1.64 -9.16 4.41
CA ARG A 58 2.04 -10.14 3.39
C ARG A 58 0.86 -11.02 2.94
N SER A 59 0.00 -11.46 3.86
CA SER A 59 -1.21 -12.23 3.50
C SER A 59 -2.21 -11.38 2.70
N THR A 60 -2.36 -10.10 3.06
CA THR A 60 -3.17 -9.15 2.30
C THR A 60 -2.61 -8.94 0.90
N ALA A 61 -1.28 -8.80 0.76
CA ALA A 61 -0.63 -8.72 -0.54
C ALA A 61 -0.95 -9.93 -1.43
N ALA A 62 -0.87 -11.15 -0.87
CA ALA A 62 -1.22 -12.36 -1.60
C ALA A 62 -2.71 -12.37 -2.04
N ARG A 63 -3.62 -11.97 -1.15
CA ARG A 63 -5.07 -11.88 -1.42
C ARG A 63 -5.42 -10.92 -2.55
N ILE A 64 -4.69 -9.81 -2.69
CA ILE A 64 -4.90 -8.82 -3.76
C ILE A 64 -3.96 -8.99 -4.97
N GLY A 65 -3.25 -10.13 -5.06
CA GLY A 65 -2.38 -10.44 -6.21
C GLY A 65 -1.10 -9.59 -6.30
N ILE A 66 -0.62 -9.02 -5.20
CA ILE A 66 0.64 -8.26 -5.14
C ILE A 66 1.78 -9.15 -4.64
N HIS A 67 2.91 -9.14 -5.37
CA HIS A 67 4.13 -9.85 -4.95
C HIS A 67 4.59 -9.41 -3.54
N PRO A 68 5.04 -10.36 -2.67
CA PRO A 68 5.37 -10.12 -1.27
C PRO A 68 6.14 -8.81 -1.02
N PRO A 69 5.68 -7.97 -0.07
CA PRO A 69 6.40 -6.77 0.33
C PRO A 69 7.63 -7.10 1.18
N SER A 70 8.68 -6.30 1.04
CA SER A 70 9.84 -6.35 1.94
C SER A 70 9.50 -5.73 3.29
N ASP A 71 10.35 -5.96 4.29
CA ASP A 71 10.15 -5.36 5.63
C ASP A 71 10.15 -3.84 5.60
N THR A 72 10.97 -3.23 4.73
CA THR A 72 10.93 -1.78 4.48
C THR A 72 9.56 -1.34 3.99
N THR A 73 8.96 -2.06 3.04
CA THR A 73 7.61 -1.75 2.55
C THR A 73 6.55 -1.95 3.65
N CYS A 74 6.67 -2.99 4.47
CA CYS A 74 5.76 -3.18 5.62
C CYS A 74 5.83 -2.02 6.63
N ARG A 75 7.02 -1.47 6.90
CA ARG A 75 7.16 -0.27 7.73
C ARG A 75 6.48 0.95 7.10
N MET A 76 6.63 1.14 5.79
CA MET A 76 5.95 2.21 5.05
C MET A 76 4.43 2.09 5.14
N VAL A 77 3.88 0.88 5.03
CA VAL A 77 2.43 0.63 5.18
C VAL A 77 1.94 1.09 6.56
N ARG A 78 2.62 0.71 7.65
CA ARG A 78 2.24 1.15 9.00
C ARG A 78 2.34 2.66 9.18
N PHE A 79 3.36 3.28 8.59
CA PHE A 79 3.52 4.73 8.62
C PHE A 79 2.34 5.43 7.94
N LEU A 80 1.87 4.92 6.80
CA LEU A 80 0.70 5.47 6.10
C LEU A 80 -0.59 5.33 6.91
N ILE A 81 -0.81 4.18 7.56
CA ILE A 81 -1.99 3.96 8.43
C ILE A 81 -1.97 4.93 9.62
N ARG A 82 -0.79 5.25 10.16
CA ARG A 82 -0.65 6.16 11.31
C ARG A 82 -1.05 7.61 11.00
N TYR A 83 -0.82 8.08 9.78
CA TYR A 83 -0.96 9.50 9.42
C TYR A 83 -2.41 9.97 9.21
N GLY A 84 -3.39 9.06 9.19
CA GLY A 84 -4.81 9.40 9.11
C GLY A 84 -5.46 9.74 10.45
N ARG A 85 -4.67 9.81 11.53
CA ARG A 85 -5.11 10.18 12.88
C ARG A 85 -4.53 11.51 13.32
#